data_AF-A0A942GR69-F1
#
_entry.id   AF-A0A942GR69-F1
#
_cell.length_a   1.000
_cell.length_b   1.000
_cell.length_c   1.000
_cell.angle_alpha   90.00
_cell.angle_beta   90.00
_cell.angle_gamma   90.00
#
_symmetry.space_group_name_H-M   'P 1'
#
loop_
_entity.id
_entity.type
_entity.pdbx_description
1 polymer ?
#
loop_
_entity_poly.entity_id
_entity_poly.type
_entity_poly.pdbx_seq_one_letter_code
_entity_poly.pdbx_strand_id
1 'polypeptide(L)' 'MNYKDKIISDIAESACEIIAKKVIRKLQQLKDMLSGDDTPLKNVWDEICVQVQGE' A
#
# COMPACT_ATOMS: atom_id res chain seq x y z
N MET A 1 27.73 -5.49 -11.78
CA MET A 1 27.05 -4.46 -10.96
C MET A 1 28.08 -3.82 -10.04
N ASN A 2 28.13 -2.49 -10.01
CA ASN A 2 28.98 -1.76 -9.07
C ASN A 2 28.41 -1.96 -7.65
N TYR A 3 29.25 -2.24 -6.66
CA TYR A 3 28.82 -2.47 -5.28
C TYR A 3 28.09 -1.25 -4.70
N LYS A 4 28.43 -0.05 -5.16
CA LYS A 4 27.72 1.19 -4.79
C LYS A 4 26.27 1.17 -5.24
N ASP A 5 26.02 0.76 -6.48
CA ASP A 5 24.67 0.70 -7.04
C ASP A 5 23.81 -0.32 -6.26
N LYS A 6 24.41 -1.44 -5.86
CA LYS A 6 23.73 -2.44 -5.03
C LYS A 6 23.34 -1.88 -3.66
N ILE A 7 24.28 -1.23 -2.97
CA ILE A 7 24.01 -0.62 -1.65
C ILE A 7 22.91 0.44 -1.75
N ILE A 8 22.95 1.27 -2.78
CA ILE A 8 21.92 2.30 -3.01
C ILE A 8 20.56 1.65 -3.28
N SER A 9 20.52 0.60 -4.11
CA SER A 9 19.29 -0.16 -4.40
C SER A 9 18.70 -0.78 -3.14
N ASP A 10 19.52 -1.45 -2.32
CA ASP A 10 19.06 -2.12 -1.10
C ASP A 10 18.47 -1.11 -0.10
N ILE A 11 19.08 0.08 0.04
CA ILE A 11 18.56 1.16 0.88
C ILE A 11 17.24 1.70 0.33
N ALA A 12 17.17 1.94 -0.99
CA ALA A 12 15.97 2.46 -1.63
C ALA A 12 14.80 1.48 -1.48
N GLU A 13 15.04 0.18 -1.70
CA GLU A 13 14.04 -0.87 -1.54
C GLU A 13 13.53 -0.94 -0.09
N SER A 14 14.44 -0.90 0.89
CA SER A 14 14.07 -0.87 2.31
C SER A 14 13.23 0.36 2.67
N ALA A 15 13.60 1.54 2.17
CA ALA A 15 12.84 2.77 2.39
C ALA A 15 11.44 2.70 1.76
N CYS A 16 11.34 2.19 0.53
CA CYS A 16 10.08 1.98 -0.17
C CYS A 16 9.17 1.01 0.60
N GLU A 17 9.70 -0.11 1.09
CA GLU A 17 8.94 -1.04 1.91
C GLU A 17 8.39 -0.40 3.19
N ILE A 18 9.21 0.40 3.87
CA ILE A 18 8.79 1.08 5.10
C ILE A 18 7.65 2.06 4.81
N ILE A 19 7.77 2.84 3.73
CA ILE A 19 6.74 3.80 3.32
C ILE A 19 5.46 3.06 2.93
N ALA A 20 5.55 2.02 2.10
CA ALA A 20 4.41 1.21 1.68
C ALA A 20 3.67 0.63 2.89
N LYS A 21 4.39 0.01 3.84
CA LYS A 21 3.80 -0.53 5.08
C LYS A 21 3.11 0.54 5.92
N LYS A 22 3.64 1.76 5.99
CA LYS A 22 3.00 2.88 6.69
C LYS A 22 1.73 3.36 6.00
N VAL A 23 1.76 3.48 4.67
CA VAL A 23 0.60 3.88 3.87
C VAL A 23 -0.52 2.86 3.99
N ILE A 24 -0.21 1.56 3.81
CA ILE A 24 -1.18 0.46 3.98
C ILE A 24 -1.85 0.55 5.35
N ARG A 25 -1.08 0.69 6.43
CA ARG A 25 -1.63 0.82 7.80
C ARG A 25 -2.54 2.02 7.95
N LYS A 26 -2.24 3.14 7.29
CA LYS A 26 -3.08 4.34 7.33
C LYS A 26 -4.38 4.12 6.57
N LEU A 27 -4.32 3.53 5.38
CA LEU A 27 -5.50 3.21 4.58
C LEU A 27 -6.41 2.19 5.28
N GLN A 28 -5.84 1.19 5.96
CA GLN A 28 -6.59 0.23 6.79
C GLN A 28 -7.31 0.88 7.98
N GLN A 29 -6.87 2.06 8.43
CA GLN A 29 -7.52 2.82 9.51
C GLN A 29 -8.64 3.73 9.00
N LEU A 30 -8.71 4.01 7.70
CA LEU A 30 -9.75 4.82 7.09
C LEU A 30 -10.96 3.93 6.77
N LYS A 31 -12.10 4.25 7.38
CA LYS A 31 -13.38 3.55 7.17
C LYS A 31 -14.33 4.29 6.23
N ASP A 32 -13.96 5.50 5.82
CA ASP A 32 -14.75 6.33 4.92
C ASP A 32 -14.47 5.86 3.48
N MET A 33 -15.18 4.80 3.08
CA MET A 33 -15.03 4.15 1.78
C MET A 33 -15.77 4.93 0.70
N LEU A 34 -15.21 4.97 -0.51
CA LEU A 34 -15.77 5.76 -1.63
C LEU A 34 -16.96 5.06 -2.29
N SER A 35 -17.08 3.74 -2.11
CA SER A 35 -18.17 2.90 -2.61
C SER A 35 -19.43 2.90 -1.73
N GLY A 36 -19.44 3.60 -0.59
CA GLY A 36 -20.57 3.65 0.35
C GLY A 36 -20.67 2.44 1.31
N ASP A 37 -21.72 2.37 2.12
CA ASP A 37 -21.89 1.35 3.18
C ASP A 37 -22.35 -0.04 2.67
N ASP A 38 -22.65 -0.18 1.37
CA ASP A 38 -23.22 -1.40 0.78
C ASP A 38 -22.17 -2.47 0.40
N THR A 39 -20.89 -2.21 0.66
CA THR A 39 -19.79 -3.15 0.40
C THR A 39 -19.39 -3.93 1.66
N PRO A 40 -19.07 -5.24 1.56
CA PRO A 40 -18.57 -6.01 2.70
C PRO A 40 -17.14 -5.63 3.14
N LEU A 41 -16.52 -4.68 2.45
CA LEU A 41 -15.16 -4.20 2.74
C LEU A 41 -15.16 -3.35 4.01
N LYS A 42 -14.01 -3.34 4.71
CA LYS A 42 -13.92 -2.79 6.07
C LYS A 42 -13.19 -1.46 6.13
N ASN A 43 -12.43 -1.14 5.10
CA ASN A 43 -11.56 0.01 5.05
C ASN A 43 -11.16 0.31 3.60
N VAL A 44 -10.59 1.50 3.40
CA VAL A 44 -10.13 2.00 2.10
C VAL A 44 -9.04 1.13 1.48
N TRP A 45 -8.18 0.47 2.28
CA TRP A 45 -7.17 -0.43 1.73
C TRP A 45 -7.78 -1.66 1.06
N ASP A 46 -8.79 -2.28 1.68
CA ASP A 46 -9.48 -3.42 1.09
C ASP A 46 -10.19 -3.04 -0.21
N GLU A 47 -10.77 -1.82 -0.27
CA GLU A 47 -11.37 -1.24 -1.48
C GLU A 47 -10.35 -1.08 -2.61
N ILE A 48 -9.20 -0.47 -2.33
CA ILE A 48 -8.11 -0.33 -3.30
C ILE A 48 -7.62 -1.70 -3.77
N CYS A 49 -7.48 -2.68 -2.87
CA CYS A 49 -7.06 -4.04 -3.25
C CYS A 49 -8.03 -4.68 -4.23
N VAL A 50 -9.33 -4.58 -3.99
CA VAL A 50 -10.35 -5.13 -4.90
C VAL A 50 -10.36 -4.40 -6.24
N GLN A 51 -10.26 -3.07 -6.24
CA GLN A 51 -10.19 -2.26 -7.46
C GLN A 51 -8.99 -2.63 -8.31
N VAL A 52 -7.79 -2.73 -7.71
CA VAL A 52 -6.57 -3.13 -8.44
C VAL A 52 -6.63 -4.58 -8.94
N GLN A 53 -7.37 -5.45 -8.26
CA GLN A 53 -7.51 -6.86 -8.64
C GLN A 53 -8.60 -7.13 -9.70
N GLY A 54 -9.58 -6.23 -9.87
CA GLY A 54 -10.80 -6.58 -10.58
C GLY A 54 -11.70 -5.43 -11.06
N GLU A 55 -11.20 -4.20 -11.13
CA GLU A 55 -11.32 -3.49 -12.42
C GLU A 55 -10.34 -4.12 -13.43
#